data_AF-A0A2G9M8P9-F1
#
_entry.id   AF-A0A2G9M8P9-F1
#
_cell.length_a   1.000
_cell.length_b   1.000
_cell.length_c   1.000
_cell.angle_alpha   90.00
_cell.angle_beta   90.00
_cell.angle_gamma   90.00
#
_symmetry.space_group_name_H-M   'P 1'
#
loop_
_entity.id
_entity.type
_entity.pdbx_description
1 polymer ?
#
loop_
_entity_poly.entity_id
_entity_poly.type
_entity_poly.pdbx_seq_one_letter_code
_entity_poly.pdbx_strand_id
1 'polypeptide(L)'
;MQINPAYSTVLLKQARQHFKKTGVVQLMSFLEDANLNPIWKHKCDPLKYSCRESKCKLSKEFKETIKLLTGKLVKSSKLLMFKKGDYTVLYDGMKQPNVVLFLDFVDMKESWGGYTAFIKNSAEVFRIVPKANTLTLVDCSKISFFTKYVNHHAKNTRIVLCAELDK
;
A
#
# COMPACT_ATOMS: atom_id res chain seq x y z
N MET A 1 -8.00 10.30 -9.76
CA MET A 1 -7.47 8.94 -9.94
C MET A 1 -8.38 8.25 -10.92
N GLN A 2 -7.93 8.13 -12.16
CA GLN A 2 -8.58 7.38 -13.23
C GLN A 2 -7.83 6.07 -13.42
N ILE A 3 -8.55 4.96 -13.52
CA ILE A 3 -7.92 3.65 -13.68
C ILE A 3 -7.52 3.47 -15.14
N ASN A 4 -6.37 2.83 -15.36
CA ASN A 4 -5.90 2.53 -16.70
C ASN A 4 -6.91 1.62 -17.42
N PRO A 5 -7.45 2.03 -18.60
CA PRO A 5 -8.44 1.27 -19.36
C PRO A 5 -7.99 -0.15 -19.76
N ALA A 6 -6.69 -0.44 -19.75
CA ALA A 6 -6.15 -1.78 -19.95
C ALA A 6 -6.66 -2.79 -18.90
N TYR A 7 -7.07 -2.32 -17.71
CA TYR A 7 -7.69 -3.13 -16.67
C TYR A 7 -9.17 -3.41 -16.96
N SER A 8 -9.40 -4.19 -18.01
CA SER A 8 -10.75 -4.67 -18.36
C SER A 8 -11.37 -5.52 -17.24
N THR A 9 -12.69 -5.62 -17.23
CA THR A 9 -13.44 -6.47 -16.28
C THR A 9 -12.94 -7.91 -16.29
N VAL A 10 -12.52 -8.44 -17.44
CA VAL A 10 -11.99 -9.81 -17.56
C VAL A 10 -10.66 -9.94 -16.82
N LEU A 11 -9.72 -9.01 -17.04
CA LEU A 11 -8.42 -9.00 -16.38
C LEU A 11 -8.58 -8.84 -14.86
N LEU A 12 -9.47 -7.95 -14.41
CA LEU A 12 -9.76 -7.76 -12.99
C LEU A 12 -10.34 -9.03 -12.34
N LYS A 13 -11.17 -9.79 -13.06
CA LYS A 13 -11.68 -11.10 -12.57
C LYS A 13 -10.56 -12.13 -12.45
N GLN A 14 -9.62 -12.18 -13.40
CA GLN A 14 -8.45 -13.06 -13.32
C GLN A 14 -7.54 -12.68 -12.15
N ALA A 15 -7.26 -11.38 -11.97
CA ALA A 15 -6.51 -10.86 -10.84
C ALA A 15 -7.17 -11.21 -9.50
N ARG A 16 -8.50 -11.13 -9.41
CA ARG A 16 -9.26 -11.59 -8.23
C ARG A 16 -9.06 -13.08 -7.95
N GLN A 17 -9.14 -13.93 -8.97
CA GLN A 17 -8.93 -15.37 -8.80
C GLN A 17 -7.51 -15.66 -8.31
N HIS A 18 -6.52 -14.98 -8.88
CA HIS A 18 -5.13 -15.06 -8.41
C HIS A 18 -5.01 -14.62 -6.95
N PHE A 19 -5.55 -13.44 -6.59
CA PHE A 19 -5.54 -12.92 -5.23
C PHE A 19 -6.19 -13.89 -4.23
N LYS A 20 -7.32 -14.51 -4.58
CA LYS A 20 -7.96 -15.53 -3.73
C LYS A 20 -7.08 -16.76 -3.49
N LYS A 21 -6.24 -17.13 -4.46
CA LYS A 21 -5.36 -18.31 -4.39
C LYS A 21 -4.08 -18.02 -3.61
N THR A 22 -3.48 -16.86 -3.83
CA THR A 22 -2.12 -16.54 -3.32
C THR A 22 -2.13 -15.60 -2.13
N GLY A 23 -3.22 -14.88 -1.90
CA GLY A 23 -3.29 -13.79 -0.92
C GLY A 23 -2.54 -12.53 -1.34
N VAL A 24 -1.98 -12.46 -2.56
CA VAL A 24 -1.26 -11.28 -3.04
C VAL A 24 -1.46 -11.08 -4.54
N VAL A 25 -1.63 -9.84 -4.98
CA VAL A 25 -1.60 -9.49 -6.41
C VAL A 25 -0.98 -8.12 -6.61
N GLN A 26 -0.21 -7.96 -7.69
CA GLN A 26 0.38 -6.69 -8.11
C GLN A 26 -0.08 -6.35 -9.52
N LEU A 27 -0.54 -5.13 -9.70
CA LEU A 27 -1.05 -4.58 -10.97
C LEU A 27 -0.24 -3.33 -11.30
N MET A 28 0.61 -3.42 -12.33
CA MET A 28 1.51 -2.34 -12.75
C MET A 28 0.81 -1.35 -13.67
N SER A 29 1.25 -0.10 -13.70
CA SER A 29 0.61 0.96 -14.50
C SER A 29 -0.89 1.08 -14.22
N PHE A 30 -1.28 0.98 -12.95
CA PHE A 30 -2.69 0.82 -12.54
C PHE A 30 -3.56 2.04 -12.82
N LEU A 31 -3.01 3.24 -12.64
CA LEU A 31 -3.68 4.49 -12.95
C LEU A 31 -3.25 5.02 -14.32
N GLU A 32 -4.17 5.71 -14.98
CA GLU A 32 -3.86 6.52 -16.17
C GLU A 32 -3.32 7.89 -15.75
N ASP A 33 -3.95 8.51 -14.74
CA ASP A 33 -3.49 9.73 -14.12
C ASP A 33 -3.68 9.70 -12.59
N ALA A 34 -2.66 10.21 -11.90
CA ALA A 34 -2.55 10.32 -10.47
C ALA A 34 -2.26 11.77 -10.05
N ASN A 35 -3.20 12.69 -10.32
CA ASN A 35 -3.09 14.03 -9.75
C ASN A 35 -3.40 14.01 -8.25
N LEU A 36 -2.39 14.27 -7.42
CA LEU A 36 -2.47 14.29 -5.97
C LEU A 36 -2.05 15.67 -5.44
N ASN A 37 -2.98 16.36 -4.77
CA ASN A 37 -2.69 17.61 -4.04
C ASN A 37 -3.01 17.49 -2.53
N PRO A 38 -2.32 16.58 -1.81
CA PRO A 38 -2.60 16.32 -0.40
C PRO A 38 -2.03 17.39 0.53
N ILE A 39 -2.77 17.65 1.62
CA ILE A 39 -2.28 18.43 2.76
C ILE A 39 -1.66 17.46 3.77
N TRP A 40 -0.35 17.57 3.98
CA TRP A 40 0.41 16.62 4.79
C TRP A 40 0.44 17.02 6.28
N LYS A 41 0.23 16.04 7.16
CA LYS A 41 0.45 16.17 8.60
C LYS A 41 1.54 15.22 9.04
N HIS A 42 2.56 15.73 9.73
CA HIS A 42 3.61 14.87 10.28
C HIS A 42 3.08 14.12 11.51
N LYS A 43 3.39 12.83 11.58
CA LYS A 43 3.03 11.92 12.65
C LYS A 43 4.31 11.20 13.09
N CYS A 44 4.66 11.37 14.36
CA CYS A 44 5.84 10.75 14.95
C CYS A 44 5.53 10.24 16.35
N ASP A 45 5.79 8.96 16.55
CA ASP A 45 5.94 8.28 17.83
C ASP A 45 7.20 7.41 17.67
N PRO A 46 8.36 7.77 18.23
CA PRO A 46 9.63 7.11 17.94
C PRO A 46 9.67 5.61 18.22
N LEU A 47 8.74 5.08 19.02
CA LEU A 47 8.66 3.65 19.30
C LEU A 47 7.75 2.91 18.31
N LYS A 48 7.05 3.63 17.41
CA LYS A 48 6.00 3.07 16.55
C LYS A 48 6.09 3.50 15.10
N TYR A 49 6.28 4.79 14.82
CA TYR A 49 6.29 5.32 13.46
C TYR A 49 6.90 6.73 13.37
N SER A 50 7.45 7.04 12.21
CA SER A 50 7.70 8.41 11.73
C SER A 50 7.25 8.44 10.27
N CYS A 51 6.23 9.24 9.95
CA CYS A 51 5.78 9.44 8.58
C CYS A 51 4.87 10.67 8.49
N ARG A 52 4.59 11.12 7.28
CA ARG A 52 3.53 12.10 7.04
C ARG A 52 2.29 11.42 6.49
N GLU A 53 1.13 11.84 6.94
CA GLU A 53 -0.14 11.31 6.46
C GLU A 53 -1.06 12.41 5.93
N SER A 54 -1.92 12.03 5.00
CA SER A 54 -3.03 12.85 4.54
C SER A 54 -4.26 11.98 4.33
N LYS A 55 -5.45 12.52 4.57
CA LYS A 55 -6.70 11.82 4.21
C LYS A 55 -6.78 11.74 2.69
N CYS A 56 -7.20 10.59 2.17
CA CYS A 56 -7.38 10.41 0.74
C CYS A 56 -8.83 10.02 0.45
N LYS A 57 -9.54 10.84 -0.32
CA LYS A 57 -10.89 10.52 -0.81
C LYS A 57 -10.75 9.81 -2.15
N LEU A 58 -11.08 8.51 -2.17
CA LEU A 58 -11.08 7.71 -3.40
C LEU A 58 -12.31 8.01 -4.25
N SER A 59 -12.14 8.03 -5.58
CA SER A 59 -13.24 8.14 -6.53
C SER A 59 -14.17 6.92 -6.43
N LYS A 60 -15.42 7.09 -6.90
CA LYS A 60 -16.40 5.99 -6.96
C LYS A 60 -15.88 4.83 -7.81
N GLU A 61 -15.36 5.16 -8.99
CA GLU A 61 -14.74 4.22 -9.93
C GLU A 61 -13.61 3.40 -9.29
N PHE A 62 -12.70 4.06 -8.56
CA PHE A 62 -11.62 3.37 -7.85
C PHE A 62 -12.18 2.37 -6.83
N LYS A 63 -13.13 2.81 -5.99
CA LYS A 63 -13.76 1.94 -4.98
C LYS A 63 -14.49 0.75 -5.62
N GLU A 64 -15.20 0.96 -6.72
CA GLU A 64 -15.90 -0.10 -7.45
C GLU A 64 -14.93 -1.12 -8.04
N THR A 65 -13.80 -0.66 -8.56
CA THR A 65 -12.73 -1.53 -9.07
C THR A 65 -12.08 -2.35 -7.97
N ILE A 66 -11.80 -1.75 -6.81
CA ILE A 66 -11.29 -2.50 -5.66
C ILE A 66 -12.31 -3.53 -5.16
N LYS A 67 -13.61 -3.18 -5.16
CA LYS A 67 -14.69 -4.12 -4.87
C LYS A 67 -14.74 -5.26 -5.88
N LEU A 68 -14.51 -4.99 -7.16
CA LEU A 68 -14.45 -6.03 -8.19
C LEU A 68 -13.25 -6.96 -7.99
N LEU A 69 -12.08 -6.42 -7.65
CA LEU A 69 -10.84 -7.17 -7.42
C LEU A 69 -10.88 -8.04 -6.16
N THR A 70 -11.50 -7.55 -5.09
CA THR A 70 -11.40 -8.17 -3.76
C THR A 70 -12.72 -8.76 -3.26
N GLY A 71 -13.85 -8.29 -3.79
CA GLY A 71 -15.18 -8.53 -3.22
C GLY A 71 -15.47 -7.72 -1.96
N LYS A 72 -14.59 -6.79 -1.58
CA LYS A 72 -14.64 -6.05 -0.31
C LYS A 72 -14.80 -4.56 -0.54
N LEU A 73 -15.38 -3.86 0.43
CA LEU A 73 -15.47 -2.40 0.41
C LEU A 73 -14.22 -1.79 1.04
N VAL A 74 -13.86 -0.59 0.56
CA VAL A 74 -12.81 0.21 1.19
C VAL A 74 -13.35 0.85 2.46
N LYS A 75 -12.79 0.46 3.60
CA LYS A 75 -13.17 0.96 4.92
C LYS A 75 -12.52 2.30 5.22
N SER A 76 -11.22 2.39 4.98
CA SER A 76 -10.42 3.58 5.25
C SER A 76 -9.34 3.73 4.18
N SER A 77 -8.93 4.98 3.92
CA SER A 77 -7.87 5.28 2.96
C SER A 77 -7.09 6.51 3.39
N LYS A 78 -5.77 6.44 3.27
CA LYS A 78 -4.85 7.52 3.58
C LYS A 78 -3.67 7.52 2.62
N LEU A 79 -3.15 8.71 2.33
CA LEU A 79 -1.84 8.85 1.71
C LEU A 79 -0.80 8.88 2.81
N LEU A 80 0.28 8.12 2.62
CA LEU A 80 1.46 8.14 3.47
C LEU A 80 2.64 8.64 2.65
N MET A 81 3.47 9.43 3.30
CA MET A 81 4.73 9.93 2.76
C MET A 81 5.85 9.55 3.73
N PHE A 82 6.87 8.87 3.20
CA PHE A 82 8.08 8.49 3.93
C PHE A 82 9.29 9.17 3.31
N LYS A 83 9.87 10.10 4.07
CA LYS A 83 11.14 10.77 3.78
C LYS A 83 12.29 10.02 4.42
N LYS A 84 13.52 10.46 4.18
CA LYS A 84 14.69 9.99 4.92
C LYS A 84 14.43 10.09 6.42
N GLY A 85 14.71 9.03 7.15
CA GLY A 85 14.43 8.95 8.59
C GLY A 85 13.09 8.34 8.96
N ASP A 86 12.14 8.22 8.02
CA ASP A 86 10.79 7.73 8.27
C ASP A 86 10.71 6.18 8.24
N TYR A 87 9.77 5.63 9.01
CA TYR A 87 9.56 4.18 9.20
C TYR A 87 8.21 3.88 9.87
N THR A 88 7.84 2.61 9.91
CA THR A 88 6.91 2.07 10.91
C THR A 88 7.54 0.85 11.60
N VAL A 89 7.05 0.51 12.79
CA VAL A 89 7.50 -0.64 13.58
C VAL A 89 6.30 -1.47 13.98
N LEU A 90 6.46 -2.79 14.07
CA LEU A 90 5.47 -3.67 14.69
C LEU A 90 5.54 -3.50 16.21
N TYR A 91 4.40 -3.30 16.87
CA TYR A 91 4.32 -3.14 18.31
C TYR A 91 3.04 -3.77 18.87
N ASP A 92 3.04 -4.06 20.16
CA ASP A 92 1.92 -4.72 20.83
C ASP A 92 0.65 -3.85 20.81
N GLY A 93 -0.48 -4.49 20.49
CA GLY A 93 -1.77 -3.80 20.36
C GLY A 93 -2.00 -3.11 19.01
N MET A 94 -1.07 -3.24 18.05
CA MET A 94 -1.33 -2.84 16.67
C MET A 94 -2.49 -3.66 16.09
N LYS A 95 -3.54 -2.99 15.62
CA LYS A 95 -4.63 -3.64 14.89
C LYS A 95 -4.15 -3.99 13.49
N GLN A 96 -4.14 -5.28 13.16
CA GLN A 96 -3.84 -5.74 11.81
C GLN A 96 -5.11 -5.73 10.95
N PRO A 97 -5.12 -5.03 9.79
CA PRO A 97 -6.20 -5.14 8.82
C PRO A 97 -6.22 -6.53 8.17
N ASN A 98 -7.39 -6.99 7.73
CA ASN A 98 -7.51 -8.27 7.03
C ASN A 98 -6.93 -8.20 5.61
N VAL A 99 -7.24 -7.14 4.88
CA VAL A 99 -6.72 -6.91 3.53
C VAL A 99 -6.27 -5.48 3.41
N VAL A 100 -5.08 -5.29 2.85
CA VAL A 100 -4.50 -3.96 2.60
C VAL A 100 -4.23 -3.77 1.13
N LEU A 101 -4.48 -2.55 0.68
CA LEU A 101 -4.10 -2.04 -0.62
C LEU A 101 -2.98 -1.03 -0.44
N PHE A 102 -1.91 -1.20 -1.22
CA PHE A 102 -0.88 -0.20 -1.45
C PHE A 102 -0.92 0.24 -2.91
N LEU A 103 -0.88 1.53 -3.18
CA LEU A 103 -0.60 2.06 -4.51
C LEU A 103 0.56 3.03 -4.38
N ASP A 104 1.73 2.59 -4.82
CA ASP A 104 2.97 3.36 -4.75
C ASP A 104 3.07 4.29 -5.97
N PHE A 105 3.41 5.56 -5.72
CA PHE A 105 3.50 6.59 -6.76
C PHE A 105 4.93 6.86 -7.21
N VAL A 106 5.92 6.24 -6.56
CA VAL A 106 7.34 6.53 -6.76
C VAL A 106 8.15 5.26 -6.71
N ASP A 107 9.12 5.14 -7.62
CA ASP A 107 10.10 4.06 -7.59
C ASP A 107 11.10 4.23 -6.45
N MET A 108 11.33 3.14 -5.74
CA MET A 108 12.38 3.03 -4.73
C MET A 108 13.33 1.88 -5.07
N LYS A 109 14.56 1.98 -4.57
CA LYS A 109 15.50 0.84 -4.56
C LYS A 109 15.42 0.16 -3.20
N GLU A 110 15.56 -1.15 -3.19
CA GLU A 110 15.54 -1.93 -1.94
C GLU A 110 16.62 -1.47 -0.95
N SER A 111 17.83 -1.15 -1.44
CA SER A 111 18.94 -0.66 -0.63
C SER A 111 18.70 0.69 0.04
N TRP A 112 17.65 1.42 -0.33
CA TRP A 112 17.25 2.68 0.30
C TRP A 112 16.33 2.49 1.50
N GLY A 113 15.88 1.26 1.75
CA GLY A 113 14.80 0.97 2.68
C GLY A 113 13.45 1.45 2.14
N GLY A 114 12.53 1.81 3.02
CA GLY A 114 11.20 2.27 2.62
C GLY A 114 10.28 1.19 2.02
N TYR A 115 10.75 -0.04 1.86
CA TYR A 115 9.91 -1.17 1.45
C TYR A 115 8.96 -1.60 2.56
N THR A 116 7.85 -2.21 2.17
CA THR A 116 6.91 -2.81 3.12
C THR A 116 7.28 -4.28 3.32
N ALA A 117 7.73 -4.65 4.52
CA ALA A 117 8.05 -6.03 4.88
C ALA A 117 6.82 -6.71 5.49
N PHE A 118 6.60 -7.98 5.15
CA PHE A 118 5.51 -8.79 5.69
C PHE A 118 6.08 -9.92 6.55
N ILE A 119 5.59 -10.02 7.77
CA ILE A 119 6.09 -10.90 8.83
C ILE A 119 5.05 -11.93 9.20
N LYS A 120 5.46 -13.19 9.29
CA LYS A 120 4.68 -14.31 9.81
C LYS A 120 5.52 -15.06 10.83
N ASN A 121 5.01 -15.29 12.04
CA ASN A 121 5.73 -16.03 13.08
C ASN A 121 7.18 -15.53 13.30
N SER A 122 7.34 -14.21 13.39
CA SER A 122 8.64 -13.52 13.58
C SER A 122 9.65 -13.65 12.42
N ALA A 123 9.27 -14.26 11.29
CA ALA A 123 10.09 -14.32 10.08
C ALA A 123 9.50 -13.46 8.97
N GLU A 124 10.35 -12.80 8.19
CA GLU A 124 9.91 -12.13 6.97
C GLU A 124 9.56 -13.18 5.91
N VAL A 125 8.34 -13.12 5.38
CA VAL A 125 7.86 -14.03 4.35
C VAL A 125 8.02 -13.45 2.94
N PHE A 126 7.87 -12.13 2.80
CA PHE A 126 8.15 -11.39 1.58
C PHE A 126 8.19 -9.89 1.86
N ARG A 127 8.62 -9.10 0.87
CA ARG A 127 8.63 -7.64 0.91
C ARG A 127 8.15 -7.03 -0.40
N ILE A 128 7.57 -5.84 -0.32
CA ILE A 128 7.19 -5.01 -1.48
C ILE A 128 8.16 -3.85 -1.58
N VAL A 129 9.00 -3.85 -2.63
CA VAL A 129 9.80 -2.69 -3.00
C VAL A 129 8.91 -1.74 -3.82
N PRO A 130 8.77 -0.47 -3.42
CA PRO A 130 7.89 0.49 -4.09
C PRO A 130 8.23 0.64 -5.57
N LYS A 131 7.21 0.49 -6.40
CA LYS A 131 7.25 0.73 -7.83
C LYS A 131 6.19 1.74 -8.21
N ALA A 132 6.56 2.73 -9.01
CA ALA A 132 5.66 3.78 -9.42
C ALA A 132 4.44 3.18 -10.14
N ASN A 133 3.27 3.77 -9.86
CA ASN A 133 1.99 3.40 -10.43
C ASN A 133 1.65 1.90 -10.30
N THR A 134 2.07 1.26 -9.20
CA THR A 134 1.84 -0.16 -8.96
C THR A 134 0.89 -0.35 -7.79
N LEU A 135 -0.27 -0.95 -8.06
CA LEU A 135 -1.22 -1.37 -7.04
C LEU A 135 -0.86 -2.76 -6.54
N THR A 136 -0.69 -2.91 -5.23
CA THR A 136 -0.50 -4.20 -4.56
C THR A 136 -1.62 -4.43 -3.56
N LEU A 137 -2.26 -5.60 -3.64
CA LEU A 137 -3.21 -6.10 -2.65
C LEU A 137 -2.58 -7.24 -1.88
N VAL A 138 -2.79 -7.24 -0.56
CA VAL A 138 -2.28 -8.29 0.33
C VAL A 138 -3.34 -8.71 1.34
N ASP A 139 -3.57 -10.01 1.46
CA ASP A 139 -4.29 -10.64 2.57
C ASP A 139 -3.36 -10.71 3.79
N CYS A 140 -3.66 -9.87 4.77
CA CYS A 140 -2.94 -9.73 6.03
C CYS A 140 -3.60 -10.50 7.19
N SER A 141 -4.57 -11.38 6.92
CA SER A 141 -5.29 -12.13 7.97
C SER A 141 -4.38 -12.95 8.91
N LYS A 142 -3.19 -13.35 8.43
CA LYS A 142 -2.21 -14.14 9.18
C LYS A 142 -0.80 -13.56 9.17
N ILE A 143 -0.63 -12.33 8.67
CA ILE A 143 0.68 -11.69 8.53
C ILE A 143 0.58 -10.23 8.96
N SER A 144 1.63 -9.75 9.62
CA SER A 144 1.77 -8.34 9.97
C SER A 144 2.70 -7.64 8.99
N PHE A 145 2.67 -6.32 8.90
CA PHE A 145 3.60 -5.60 8.03
C PHE A 145 4.09 -4.29 8.63
N PHE A 146 5.25 -3.85 8.17
CA PHE A 146 5.80 -2.54 8.51
C PHE A 146 6.61 -1.96 7.34
N THR A 147 6.79 -0.64 7.32
CA THR A 147 7.65 0.05 6.36
C THR A 147 9.05 0.20 6.95
N LYS A 148 10.05 -0.39 6.28
CA LYS A 148 11.46 -0.30 6.69
C LYS A 148 11.93 1.15 6.67
N TYR A 149 12.80 1.49 7.62
CA TYR A 149 13.51 2.76 7.70
C TYR A 149 14.08 3.23 6.35
N VAL A 150 13.71 4.44 5.93
CA VAL A 150 14.25 5.09 4.73
C VAL A 150 15.59 5.73 5.06
N ASN A 151 16.67 5.19 4.50
CA ASN A 151 18.01 5.64 4.83
C ASN A 151 18.46 6.88 4.04
N HIS A 152 19.64 7.38 4.39
CA HIS A 152 20.20 8.60 3.80
C HIS A 152 20.54 8.49 2.30
N HIS A 153 20.67 7.27 1.76
CA HIS A 153 20.90 7.01 0.33
C HIS A 153 19.64 7.18 -0.54
N ALA A 154 18.46 7.23 0.08
CA ALA A 154 17.21 7.41 -0.65
C ALA A 154 17.24 8.71 -1.47
N LYS A 155 17.05 8.61 -2.79
CA LYS A 155 16.97 9.80 -3.65
C LYS A 155 15.54 10.36 -3.74
N ASN A 156 14.56 9.49 -3.50
CA ASN A 156 13.15 9.77 -3.62
C ASN A 156 12.45 9.75 -2.26
N THR A 157 11.35 10.49 -2.16
CA THR A 157 10.39 10.36 -1.06
C THR A 157 9.33 9.36 -1.48
N ARG A 158 9.11 8.30 -0.70
CA ARG A 158 8.04 7.33 -1.00
C ARG A 158 6.70 8.00 -0.71
N ILE A 159 5.81 7.99 -1.69
CA ILE A 159 4.40 8.37 -1.52
C ILE A 159 3.58 7.14 -1.88
N VAL A 160 2.67 6.75 -0.97
CA VAL A 160 1.85 5.55 -1.12
C VAL A 160 0.43 5.81 -0.64
N LEU A 161 -0.56 5.41 -1.43
CA LEU A 161 -1.94 5.27 -0.97
C LEU A 161 -2.05 3.94 -0.23
N CYS A 162 -2.44 4.00 1.03
CA CYS A 162 -2.73 2.85 1.87
C CYS A 162 -4.23 2.81 2.16
N ALA A 163 -4.89 1.70 1.87
CA ALA A 163 -6.30 1.52 2.19
C ALA A 163 -6.56 0.18 2.88
N GLU A 164 -7.42 0.20 3.89
CA GLU A 164 -7.88 -1.00 4.59
C GLU A 164 -9.25 -1.39 4.04
N LEU A 165 -9.44 -2.68 3.79
CA LEU A 165 -10.71 -3.21 3.31
C LEU A 165 -11.49 -3.91 4.44
N ASP A 166 -12.80 -3.98 4.26
CA ASP A 166 -13.69 -4.66 5.21
C ASP A 166 -13.42 -6.17 5.30
N LYS A 167 -13.87 -6.75 6.42
CA LYS A 167 -13.65 -8.17 6.75
C LYS A 167 -14.28 -9.14 5.77
#